data_AF-A0A239DII5-F1
#
_entry.id   AF-A0A239DII5-F1
#
_cell.length_a   1.000
_cell.length_b   1.000
_cell.length_c   1.000
_cell.angle_alpha   90.00
_cell.angle_beta   90.00
_cell.angle_gamma   90.00
#
_symmetry.space_group_name_H-M   'P 1'
#
loop_
_entity.id
_entity.type
_entity.pdbx_description
1 polymer ?
#
loop_
_entity_poly.entity_id
_entity_poly.type
_entity_poly.pdbx_seq_one_letter_code
_entity_poly.pdbx_strand_id
1 'polypeptide(L)'
;MKKALLITCVMCGSILSASASGNKKITENKNKKTATVTKKAAAVVENRANHLSDQMIRELGLNNYQSRKVREINMEVVAQKMAVEQEFAGNQALIEEKCKAICDVRDRELEDVLSTRQYNTYFGNRPAYNQVEQEFMANLAKQNKTQEIATSTDSKSANSENTITLN
;
A
#
# COMPACT_ATOMS: atom_id res chain seq x y z
N MET A 1 38.47 14.04 -36.27
CA MET A 1 39.08 12.68 -36.35
C MET A 1 40.26 12.62 -35.38
N LYS A 2 40.45 11.46 -34.73
CA LYS A 2 41.17 11.22 -33.44
C LYS A 2 40.18 11.40 -32.27
N LYS A 3 39.90 10.41 -31.42
CA LYS A 3 40.81 9.52 -30.70
C LYS A 3 40.17 8.14 -30.47
N ALA A 4 41.02 7.11 -30.46
CA ALA A 4 40.69 5.76 -30.03
C ALA A 4 40.54 5.69 -28.50
N LEU A 5 39.66 4.82 -28.02
CA LEU A 5 39.83 4.14 -26.73
C LEU A 5 38.98 2.85 -26.68
N LEU A 6 39.67 1.71 -26.78
CA LEU A 6 39.27 0.40 -26.28
C LEU A 6 39.40 0.41 -24.76
N ILE A 7 38.45 -0.16 -24.00
CA ILE A 7 38.63 -0.64 -22.62
C ILE A 7 37.41 -1.54 -22.25
N THR A 8 37.58 -2.85 -22.43
CA THR A 8 37.76 -3.89 -21.39
C THR A 8 36.47 -4.35 -20.69
N CYS A 9 36.07 -5.56 -21.07
CA CYS A 9 35.05 -6.39 -20.47
C CYS A 9 35.45 -6.78 -19.03
N VAL A 10 34.61 -6.45 -18.05
CA VAL A 10 34.71 -6.98 -16.68
C VAL A 10 33.57 -7.96 -16.48
N MET A 11 33.92 -9.25 -16.60
CA MET A 11 33.11 -10.35 -16.10
C MET A 11 33.17 -10.32 -14.58
N CYS A 12 32.07 -9.93 -13.92
CA CYS A 12 31.91 -10.08 -12.49
C CYS A 12 30.89 -11.19 -12.23
N GLY A 13 31.39 -12.42 -12.24
CA GLY A 13 30.68 -13.56 -11.71
C GLY A 13 30.75 -13.55 -10.19
N SER A 14 29.57 -13.57 -9.55
CA SER A 14 29.44 -13.91 -8.14
C SER A 14 28.26 -14.86 -8.00
N ILE A 15 28.60 -16.15 -7.95
CA ILE A 15 27.72 -17.24 -7.50
C ILE A 15 27.57 -17.07 -6.00
N LEU A 16 26.36 -16.79 -5.50
CA LEU A 16 26.05 -16.87 -4.08
C LEU A 16 25.16 -18.10 -3.86
N SER A 17 25.79 -19.19 -3.41
CA SER A 17 25.11 -20.42 -2.99
C SER A 17 25.07 -20.52 -1.47
N ALA A 18 23.93 -21.03 -1.01
CA ALA A 18 23.68 -21.75 0.24
C ALA A 18 23.78 -20.98 1.58
N SER A 19 22.60 -20.85 2.16
CA SER A 19 22.27 -20.50 3.54
C SER A 19 22.97 -21.37 4.58
N ALA A 20 23.71 -20.74 5.49
CA ALA A 20 24.11 -21.33 6.77
C ALA A 20 23.05 -20.99 7.85
N SER A 21 22.36 -22.02 8.32
CA SER A 21 21.51 -21.96 9.50
C SER A 21 22.39 -21.87 10.76
N GLY A 22 22.30 -20.76 11.47
CA GLY A 22 23.06 -20.48 12.69
C GLY A 22 22.22 -19.63 13.65
N ASN A 23 21.66 -20.31 14.65
CA ASN A 23 20.81 -19.77 15.70
C ASN A 23 21.53 -18.67 16.51
N LYS A 24 21.05 -17.41 16.43
CA LYS A 24 21.34 -16.39 17.45
C LYS A 24 20.04 -15.70 17.84
N LYS A 25 19.47 -16.13 18.98
CA LYS A 25 18.50 -15.34 19.73
C LYS A 25 19.18 -14.02 20.10
N ILE A 26 18.75 -12.93 19.47
CA ILE A 26 19.02 -11.58 19.94
C ILE A 26 17.77 -11.11 20.68
N THR A 27 17.93 -10.99 21.99
CA THR A 27 17.01 -10.38 22.93
C THR A 27 16.89 -8.88 22.64
N GLU A 28 15.64 -8.43 22.67
CA GLU A 28 15.07 -7.08 22.85
C GLU A 28 16.01 -5.85 22.91
N ASN A 29 15.64 -4.83 22.12
CA ASN A 29 15.01 -3.58 22.63
C ASN A 29 15.43 -2.36 21.78
N LYS A 30 14.51 -1.89 20.93
CA LYS A 30 14.37 -0.56 20.29
C LYS A 30 13.62 -0.75 18.96
N ASN A 31 12.28 -0.87 18.97
CA ASN A 31 11.37 -0.60 17.83
C ASN A 31 9.93 -1.08 18.04
N LYS A 32 9.32 -0.89 19.22
CA LYS A 32 7.88 -1.19 19.37
C LYS A 32 7.01 -0.23 18.53
N LYS A 33 7.45 1.01 18.31
CA LYS A 33 6.74 2.00 17.48
C LYS A 33 6.91 1.71 15.98
N THR A 34 8.11 1.39 15.52
CA THR A 34 8.42 1.18 14.10
C THR A 34 7.79 -0.10 13.56
N ALA A 35 7.88 -1.23 14.28
CA ALA A 35 7.24 -2.50 13.86
C ALA A 35 5.71 -2.41 13.82
N THR A 36 5.11 -1.62 14.72
CA THR A 36 3.66 -1.40 14.75
C THR A 36 3.20 -0.48 13.60
N VAL A 37 4.00 0.54 13.24
CA VAL A 37 3.74 1.42 12.10
C VAL A 37 3.86 0.66 10.77
N THR A 38 4.88 -0.17 10.59
CA THR A 38 5.04 -0.98 9.37
C THR A 38 3.91 -1.99 9.21
N LYS A 39 3.46 -2.63 10.31
CA LYS A 39 2.33 -3.56 10.29
C LYS A 39 1.00 -2.87 9.97
N LYS A 40 0.77 -1.66 10.50
CA LYS A 40 -0.42 -0.85 10.18
C LYS A 40 -0.44 -0.44 8.71
N ALA A 41 0.68 0.03 8.17
CA ALA A 41 0.80 0.40 6.76
C ALA A 41 0.56 -0.82 5.83
N ALA A 42 1.17 -1.96 6.16
CA ALA A 42 0.95 -3.21 5.42
C ALA A 42 -0.53 -3.65 5.44
N ALA A 43 -1.20 -3.57 6.60
CA ALA A 43 -2.62 -3.89 6.70
C ALA A 43 -3.51 -2.93 5.88
N VAL A 44 -3.14 -1.64 5.78
CA VAL A 44 -3.85 -0.68 4.92
C VAL A 44 -3.67 -1.03 3.44
N VAL A 45 -2.43 -1.34 3.02
CA VAL A 45 -2.15 -1.80 1.65
C VAL A 45 -2.98 -3.03 1.31
N GLU A 46 -2.94 -4.05 2.18
CA GLU A 46 -3.67 -5.30 2.00
C GLU A 46 -5.18 -5.07 1.90
N ASN A 47 -5.76 -4.28 2.81
CA ASN A 47 -7.20 -4.00 2.79
C ASN A 47 -7.62 -3.23 1.53
N ARG A 48 -6.86 -2.20 1.14
CA ARG A 48 -7.14 -1.40 -0.08
C ARG A 48 -7.04 -2.27 -1.33
N ALA A 49 -5.99 -3.07 -1.45
CA ALA A 49 -5.78 -3.98 -2.58
C ALA A 49 -6.84 -5.08 -2.65
N ASN A 50 -7.20 -5.68 -1.51
CA ASN A 50 -8.24 -6.72 -1.46
C ASN A 50 -9.61 -6.16 -1.83
N HIS A 51 -9.97 -4.97 -1.33
CA HIS A 51 -11.26 -4.36 -1.67
C HIS A 51 -11.42 -4.13 -3.17
N LEU A 52 -10.40 -3.55 -3.81
CA LEU A 52 -10.39 -3.35 -5.27
C LEU A 52 -10.41 -4.69 -6.01
N SER A 53 -9.58 -5.64 -5.59
CA SER A 53 -9.48 -6.95 -6.23
C SER A 53 -10.80 -7.73 -6.14
N ASP A 54 -11.48 -7.67 -5.00
CA ASP A 54 -12.78 -8.32 -4.80
C ASP A 54 -13.83 -7.76 -5.76
N GLN A 55 -13.83 -6.44 -5.99
CA GLN A 55 -14.70 -5.80 -6.98
C GLN A 55 -14.39 -6.31 -8.39
N MET A 56 -13.11 -6.29 -8.79
CA MET A 56 -12.67 -6.75 -10.11
C MET A 56 -12.98 -8.23 -10.34
N ILE A 57 -12.76 -9.08 -9.33
CA ILE A 57 -13.03 -10.52 -9.40
C ILE A 57 -14.51 -10.78 -9.71
N ARG A 58 -15.42 -10.09 -9.01
CA ARG A 58 -16.85 -10.24 -9.22
C ARG A 58 -17.29 -9.73 -10.59
N GLU A 59 -16.90 -8.50 -10.93
CA GLU A 59 -17.41 -7.83 -12.14
C GLU A 59 -16.85 -8.41 -13.43
N LEU A 60 -15.60 -8.89 -13.42
CA LEU A 60 -14.95 -9.46 -14.59
C LEU A 60 -15.15 -10.99 -14.70
N GLY A 61 -15.78 -11.61 -13.69
CA GLY A 61 -15.99 -13.06 -13.63
C GLY A 61 -14.67 -13.82 -13.70
N LEU A 62 -13.71 -13.45 -12.86
CA LEU A 62 -12.35 -14.00 -12.91
C LEU A 62 -12.29 -15.43 -12.41
N ASN A 63 -11.47 -16.26 -13.05
CA ASN A 63 -11.18 -17.61 -12.53
C ASN A 63 -10.15 -17.57 -11.38
N ASN A 64 -9.87 -18.72 -10.76
CA ASN A 64 -8.96 -18.82 -9.62
C ASN A 64 -7.52 -18.37 -9.91
N TYR A 65 -7.02 -18.58 -11.13
CA TYR A 65 -5.68 -18.11 -11.51
C TYR A 65 -5.66 -16.59 -11.64
N GLN A 66 -6.60 -16.05 -12.43
CA GLN A 66 -6.73 -14.61 -12.67
C GLN A 66 -6.96 -13.85 -11.37
N SER A 67 -7.83 -14.36 -10.50
CA SER A 67 -8.14 -13.75 -9.21
C SER A 67 -6.92 -13.60 -8.32
N ARG A 68 -6.05 -14.62 -8.26
CA ARG A 68 -4.78 -14.55 -7.52
C ARG A 68 -3.84 -13.52 -8.12
N LYS A 69 -3.69 -13.51 -9.45
CA LYS A 69 -2.82 -12.55 -10.15
C LYS A 69 -3.29 -11.11 -9.99
N VAL A 70 -4.59 -10.85 -10.09
CA VAL A 70 -5.16 -9.51 -9.86
C VAL A 70 -4.90 -9.03 -8.44
N ARG A 71 -4.99 -9.91 -7.43
CA ARG A 71 -4.64 -9.54 -6.05
C ARG A 71 -3.16 -9.18 -5.90
N GLU A 72 -2.27 -9.99 -6.48
CA GLU A 72 -0.82 -9.74 -6.47
C GLU A 72 -0.50 -8.37 -7.10
N ILE A 73 -1.00 -8.13 -8.32
CA ILE A 73 -0.82 -6.88 -9.07
C ILE A 73 -1.37 -5.69 -8.27
N ASN A 74 -2.59 -5.78 -7.76
CA ASN A 74 -3.20 -4.67 -7.03
C ASN A 74 -2.49 -4.39 -5.70
N MET A 75 -1.95 -5.41 -5.03
CA MET A 75 -1.17 -5.23 -3.81
C MET A 75 0.11 -4.45 -4.07
N GLU A 76 0.82 -4.78 -5.15
CA GLU A 76 2.02 -4.05 -5.57
C GLU A 76 1.69 -2.61 -5.98
N VAL A 77 0.67 -2.42 -6.81
CA VAL A 77 0.22 -1.09 -7.26
C VAL A 77 -0.15 -0.20 -6.08
N VAL A 78 -0.91 -0.71 -5.12
CA VAL A 78 -1.31 0.06 -3.93
C VAL A 78 -0.09 0.40 -3.07
N ALA A 79 0.84 -0.54 -2.89
CA ALA A 79 2.07 -0.30 -2.15
C ALA A 79 2.90 0.83 -2.79
N GLN A 80 3.05 0.80 -4.12
CA GLN A 80 3.76 1.84 -4.87
C GLN A 80 3.05 3.20 -4.78
N LYS A 81 1.72 3.24 -4.93
CA LYS A 81 0.93 4.47 -4.78
C LYS A 81 1.10 5.07 -3.38
N MET A 82 1.00 4.25 -2.33
CA MET A 82 1.19 4.72 -0.96
C MET A 82 2.61 5.24 -0.70
N ALA A 83 3.64 4.61 -1.29
CA ALA A 83 5.00 5.09 -1.21
C ALA A 83 5.16 6.47 -1.87
N VAL A 84 4.58 6.66 -3.06
CA VAL A 84 4.53 7.95 -3.77
C VAL A 84 3.78 9.02 -2.96
N GLU A 85 2.59 8.68 -2.44
CA GLU A 85 1.78 9.56 -1.60
C GLU A 85 2.57 10.03 -0.36
N GLN A 86 3.37 9.14 0.23
CA GLN A 86 4.22 9.45 1.38
C GLN A 86 5.46 10.28 1.01
N GLU A 87 6.14 9.93 -0.08
CA GLU A 87 7.38 10.58 -0.53
C GLU A 87 7.13 12.02 -0.98
N PHE A 88 6.04 12.25 -1.71
CA PHE A 88 5.71 13.55 -2.31
C PHE A 88 4.58 14.28 -1.58
N ALA A 89 4.36 13.97 -0.30
CA ALA A 89 3.33 14.57 0.52
C ALA A 89 3.36 16.11 0.43
N GLY A 90 2.24 16.72 0.04
CA GLY A 90 2.13 18.17 -0.19
C GLY A 90 2.37 18.64 -1.62
N ASN A 91 2.82 17.76 -2.53
CA ASN A 91 2.91 18.04 -3.97
C ASN A 91 1.91 17.18 -4.76
N GLN A 92 0.66 17.62 -4.76
CA GLN A 92 -0.45 16.87 -5.35
C GLN A 92 -0.28 16.60 -6.85
N ALA A 93 0.25 17.57 -7.61
CA ALA A 93 0.46 17.41 -9.05
C ALA A 93 1.45 16.28 -9.37
N LEU A 94 2.55 16.18 -8.61
CA LEU A 94 3.54 15.14 -8.80
C LEU A 94 3.03 13.77 -8.35
N ILE A 95 2.25 13.72 -7.25
CA ILE A 95 1.58 12.49 -6.80
C ILE A 95 0.66 11.97 -7.93
N GLU A 96 -0.15 12.83 -8.52
CA GLU A 96 -1.07 12.46 -9.60
C GLU A 96 -0.34 11.93 -10.83
N GLU A 97 0.74 12.60 -11.25
CA GLU A 97 1.58 12.17 -12.37
C GLU A 97 2.16 10.77 -12.14
N LYS A 98 2.75 10.53 -10.96
CA LYS A 98 3.37 9.24 -10.62
C LYS A 98 2.32 8.15 -10.47
N CYS A 99 1.20 8.43 -9.82
CA CYS A 99 0.08 7.49 -9.69
C CYS A 99 -0.51 7.13 -11.05
N LYS A 100 -0.57 8.07 -12.01
CA LYS A 100 -0.97 7.77 -13.38
C LYS A 100 -0.02 6.77 -14.04
N ALA A 101 1.29 7.00 -13.94
CA ALA A 101 2.29 6.08 -14.49
C ALA A 101 2.19 4.67 -13.86
N ILE A 102 1.94 4.58 -12.55
CA ILE A 102 1.71 3.29 -11.87
C ILE A 102 0.45 2.60 -12.41
N CYS A 103 -0.65 3.34 -12.62
CA CYS A 103 -1.86 2.80 -13.23
C CYS A 103 -1.62 2.28 -14.66
N ASP A 104 -0.77 2.94 -15.45
CA ASP A 104 -0.43 2.51 -16.81
C ASP A 104 0.44 1.23 -16.82
N VAL A 105 1.22 0.99 -15.75
CA VAL A 105 1.90 -0.31 -15.53
C VAL A 105 0.87 -1.39 -15.21
N ARG A 106 -0.05 -1.12 -14.27
CA ARG A 106 -1.13 -2.05 -13.91
C ARG A 106 -1.93 -2.51 -15.13
N ASP A 107 -2.25 -1.58 -16.02
CA ASP A 107 -3.03 -1.91 -17.22
C ASP A 107 -2.32 -2.93 -18.09
N ARG A 108 -1.00 -2.78 -18.30
CA ARG A 108 -0.19 -3.74 -19.06
C ARG A 108 -0.12 -5.10 -18.38
N GLU A 109 0.09 -5.14 -17.07
CA GLU A 109 0.13 -6.40 -16.32
C GLU A 109 -1.21 -7.14 -16.33
N LEU A 110 -2.33 -6.40 -16.33
CA LEU A 110 -3.66 -6.98 -16.43
C LEU A 110 -3.99 -7.48 -17.83
N GLU A 111 -3.44 -6.85 -18.88
CA GLU A 111 -3.58 -7.32 -20.26
C GLU A 111 -3.00 -8.74 -20.43
N ASP A 112 -1.88 -9.04 -19.76
CA ASP A 112 -1.23 -10.36 -19.79
C ASP A 112 -1.99 -11.44 -19.01
N VAL A 113 -2.87 -11.06 -18.08
CA VAL A 113 -3.58 -11.97 -17.17
C VAL A 113 -5.02 -12.21 -17.61
N LEU A 114 -5.68 -11.18 -18.13
CA LEU A 114 -7.08 -11.19 -18.48
C LEU A 114 -7.28 -11.70 -19.91
N SER A 115 -8.40 -12.37 -20.17
CA SER A 115 -8.79 -12.61 -21.57
C SER A 115 -9.12 -11.27 -22.25
N THR A 116 -9.02 -11.21 -23.58
CA THR A 116 -9.33 -9.99 -24.34
C THR A 116 -10.70 -9.39 -23.97
N ARG A 117 -11.73 -10.23 -23.78
CA ARG A 117 -13.05 -9.77 -23.36
C ARG A 117 -13.01 -9.13 -21.97
N GLN A 118 -12.37 -9.79 -21.00
CA GLN A 118 -12.27 -9.27 -19.63
C GLN A 118 -11.42 -8.00 -19.57
N TYR A 119 -10.33 -7.94 -20.33
CA TYR A 119 -9.48 -6.76 -20.40
C TYR A 119 -10.24 -5.56 -21.00
N ASN A 120 -11.02 -5.76 -22.06
CA ASN A 120 -11.85 -4.70 -22.64
C ASN A 120 -12.89 -4.18 -21.63
N THR A 121 -13.54 -5.08 -20.87
CA THR A 121 -14.45 -4.68 -19.79
C THR A 121 -13.72 -3.92 -18.69
N TYR A 122 -12.55 -4.40 -18.27
CA TYR A 122 -11.71 -3.71 -17.29
C TYR A 122 -11.34 -2.31 -17.78
N PHE A 123 -10.84 -2.17 -19.00
CA PHE A 123 -10.36 -0.92 -19.57
C PHE A 123 -11.48 0.12 -19.65
N GLY A 124 -12.69 -0.29 -20.06
CA GLY A 124 -13.87 0.57 -20.07
C GLY A 124 -14.33 1.00 -18.66
N ASN A 125 -14.13 0.15 -17.65
CA ASN A 125 -14.54 0.40 -16.27
C ASN A 125 -13.42 0.99 -15.39
N ARG A 126 -12.24 1.31 -15.94
CA ARG A 126 -11.12 1.92 -15.18
C ARG A 126 -11.54 3.12 -14.31
N PRO A 127 -12.36 4.07 -14.80
CA PRO A 127 -12.81 5.19 -13.96
C PRO A 127 -13.59 4.74 -12.72
N ALA A 128 -14.45 3.72 -12.86
CA ALA A 128 -15.22 3.18 -11.74
C ALA A 128 -14.31 2.48 -10.71
N TYR A 129 -13.31 1.73 -11.16
CA TYR A 129 -12.33 1.12 -10.26
C TYR A 129 -11.49 2.14 -9.50
N ASN A 130 -11.11 3.23 -10.16
CA ASN A 130 -10.41 4.33 -9.50
C ASN A 130 -11.31 5.04 -8.48
N GLN A 131 -12.60 5.20 -8.77
CA GLN A 131 -13.57 5.75 -7.83
C GLN A 131 -13.72 4.87 -6.59
N VAL A 132 -13.85 3.54 -6.75
CA VAL A 132 -13.91 2.59 -5.62
C VAL A 132 -12.69 2.73 -4.71
N GLU A 133 -11.50 2.88 -5.30
CA GLU A 133 -10.27 3.12 -4.55
C GLU A 133 -10.29 4.46 -3.78
N GLN A 134 -10.75 5.54 -4.42
CA GLN A 134 -10.87 6.85 -3.78
C GLN A 134 -11.88 6.84 -2.63
N GLU A 135 -13.03 6.18 -2.82
CA GLU A 135 -14.06 6.02 -1.79
C GLU A 135 -13.53 5.22 -0.59
N PHE A 136 -12.78 4.15 -0.84
CA PHE A 136 -12.13 3.38 0.22
C PHE A 136 -11.20 4.27 1.06
N MET A 137 -10.35 5.07 0.41
CA MET A 137 -9.43 5.99 1.09
C MET A 137 -10.17 7.10 1.86
N ALA A 138 -11.21 7.67 1.28
CA ALA A 138 -12.04 8.68 1.93
C ALA A 138 -12.73 8.11 3.19
N ASN A 139 -13.23 6.88 3.12
CA ASN A 139 -13.85 6.20 4.26
C ASN A 139 -12.83 5.85 5.35
N LEU A 140 -11.63 5.40 4.97
CA LEU A 140 -10.54 5.14 5.92
C LEU A 140 -10.13 6.43 6.65
N ALA A 141 -10.04 7.55 5.95
CA ALA A 141 -9.73 8.86 6.56
C ALA A 141 -10.82 9.30 7.56
N LYS A 142 -12.10 9.10 7.23
CA LYS A 142 -13.23 9.39 8.14
C LYS A 142 -13.17 8.53 9.41
N GLN A 143 -12.91 7.22 9.28
CA GLN A 143 -12.83 6.31 10.42
C GLN A 143 -11.68 6.65 11.37
N ASN A 144 -10.51 7.02 10.83
CA ASN A 144 -9.39 7.47 11.66
C ASN A 144 -9.72 8.76 12.43
N LYS A 145 -10.44 9.71 11.81
CA LYS A 145 -10.88 10.95 12.46
C LYS A 145 -11.88 10.70 13.60
N THR A 146 -12.82 9.77 13.44
CA THR A 146 -13.78 9.41 14.48
C THR A 146 -13.12 8.73 15.69
N GLN A 147 -12.08 7.91 15.46
CA GLN A 147 -11.34 7.25 16.55
C GLN A 147 -10.50 8.22 17.39
N GLU A 148 -9.88 9.26 16.80
CA GLU A 148 -9.17 10.30 17.57
C GLU A 148 -10.10 11.12 18.47
N ILE A 149 -11.33 11.36 18.02
CA ILE A 149 -12.33 12.13 18.78
C ILE A 149 -12.83 11.31 19.98
N ALA A 150 -13.05 10.01 19.83
CA ALA A 150 -13.51 9.13 20.90
C ALA A 150 -12.46 8.90 22.01
N THR A 151 -11.17 8.97 21.69
CA THR A 151 -10.09 8.85 22.69
C THR A 151 -9.75 10.15 23.41
N SER A 152 -10.31 11.28 22.97
CA SER A 152 -10.02 12.61 23.51
C SER A 152 -11.04 13.10 24.55
N THR A 153 -12.11 12.34 24.82
CA THR A 153 -13.18 12.72 25.75
C THR A 153 -13.11 12.08 27.15
N ASP A 154 -12.21 11.12 27.40
CA ASP A 154 -12.08 10.44 28.70
C ASP A 154 -11.04 11.09 29.65
N SER A 155 -10.80 12.40 29.52
CA SER A 155 -9.89 13.13 30.42
C SER A 155 -10.41 14.50 30.82
N LYS A 156 -11.70 14.60 31.22
CA LYS A 156 -12.16 15.73 32.05
C LYS A 156 -13.44 15.41 32.82
N SER A 157 -13.34 14.62 33.88
CA SER A 157 -14.19 14.81 35.08
C SER A 157 -13.63 14.04 36.27
N ALA A 158 -12.65 14.64 36.95
CA ALA A 158 -12.35 14.29 38.32
C ALA A 158 -12.04 15.58 39.09
N ASN A 159 -12.75 15.72 40.21
CA ASN A 159 -12.52 16.60 41.35
C ASN A 159 -13.27 17.95 41.38
N SER A 160 -14.44 17.92 42.02
CA SER A 160 -14.95 19.04 42.82
C SER A 160 -15.20 18.49 44.23
N GLU A 161 -14.41 19.02 45.16
CA GLU A 161 -14.22 18.57 46.51
C GLU A 161 -15.46 18.78 47.39
N ASN A 162 -15.74 17.79 48.23
CA ASN A 162 -16.69 17.85 49.33
C ASN A 162 -15.96 18.45 50.54
N THR A 163 -16.23 19.71 50.88
CA THR A 163 -15.79 20.31 52.16
C THR A 163 -16.99 20.54 53.08
N ILE A 164 -17.00 19.74 54.14
CA ILE A 164 -17.82 19.83 55.33
C ILE A 164 -17.47 21.12 56.07
N THR A 165 -18.46 21.91 56.48
CA THR A 165 -18.26 22.93 57.53
C THR A 165 -19.32 22.74 58.61
N LEU A 166 -18.85 22.27 59.77
CA LEU A 166 -19.51 22.34 61.06
C LEU A 166 -19.05 23.64 61.73
N ASN A 167 -19.99 24.48 62.16
CA ASN A 167 -20.00 25.23 63.42
C ASN A 167 -21.32 25.99 63.57
#